data_AF-A0A6B3H5D2-F1
#
_entry.id   AF-A0A6B3H5D2-F1
#
_cell.length_a   1.000
_cell.length_b   1.000
_cell.length_c   1.000
_cell.angle_alpha   90.00
_cell.angle_beta   90.00
_cell.angle_gamma   90.00
#
_symmetry.space_group_name_H-M   'P 1'
#
loop_
_entity.id
_entity.type
_entity.pdbx_description
1 polymer ?
#
loop_
_entity_poly.entity_id
_entity_poly.type
_entity_poly.pdbx_seq_one_letter_code
_entity_poly.pdbx_strand_id
1 'polypeptide(L)'
;DAAVALKDSKGAQALLTWLASADAAKIWAEAGGFISPNKGLDLKAYPNDVQRTMAQALIDAGDDVRFDMSDQAPQSFGGTPGAGEWKILQDFLKNPKDIAGTQKKLESE
;
A
#
# COMPACT_ATOMS: atom_id res chain seq x y z
N ASP A 1 6.50 -0.25 -1.40
CA ASP A 1 7.88 -0.79 -1.39
C ASP A 1 8.65 -0.36 -0.16
N ALA A 2 9.57 -1.21 0.28
CA ALA A 2 10.48 -0.94 1.39
C ALA A 2 11.91 -1.27 0.96
N ALA A 3 12.85 -0.41 1.33
CA ALA A 3 14.28 -0.66 1.18
C ALA A 3 14.86 -1.02 2.55
N VAL A 4 15.60 -2.13 2.63
CA VAL A 4 16.14 -2.68 3.89
C VAL A 4 17.64 -2.85 3.78
N ALA A 5 18.39 -2.26 4.72
CA ALA A 5 19.83 -2.53 4.85
C ALA A 5 20.02 -3.83 5.64
N LEU A 6 20.48 -4.89 4.97
CA LEU A 6 20.79 -6.18 5.61
C LEU A 6 22.13 -6.17 6.37
N LYS A 7 23.00 -5.21 6.05
CA LYS A 7 24.27 -4.97 6.74
C LYS A 7 24.41 -3.48 7.01
N ASP A 8 24.73 -3.13 8.25
CA ASP A 8 24.99 -1.75 8.61
C ASP A 8 26.36 -1.32 8.07
N SER A 9 26.35 -0.39 7.11
CA SER A 9 27.55 0.17 6.51
C SER A 9 27.27 1.58 6.02
N LYS A 10 28.32 2.42 5.98
CA LYS A 10 28.19 3.81 5.49
C LYS A 10 27.57 3.89 4.10
N GLY A 11 27.95 2.97 3.19
CA GLY A 11 27.40 2.92 1.83
C GLY A 11 25.92 2.56 1.80
N ALA A 12 25.50 1.55 2.57
CA ALA A 12 24.08 1.16 2.65
C ALA A 12 23.22 2.29 3.23
N GLN A 13 23.67 2.93 4.31
CA GLN A 13 22.95 4.05 4.93
C GLN A 13 22.85 5.25 3.98
N ALA A 14 23.92 5.56 3.23
CA ALA A 14 23.90 6.63 2.24
C ALA A 14 22.89 6.36 1.12
N LEU A 15 22.82 5.12 0.62
CA LEU A 15 21.82 4.74 -0.38
C LEU A 15 20.39 4.83 0.15
N LEU A 16 20.12 4.29 1.35
CA LEU A 16 18.79 4.38 1.96
C LEU A 16 18.37 5.83 2.22
N THR A 17 19.31 6.67 2.66
CA THR A 17 19.07 8.11 2.86
C THR A 17 18.70 8.79 1.53
N TRP A 18 19.41 8.46 0.45
CA TRP A 18 19.08 8.99 -0.87
C TRP A 18 17.72 8.48 -1.36
N LEU A 19 17.41 7.19 -1.22
CA LEU A 19 16.10 6.62 -1.60
C LEU A 19 14.94 7.26 -0.83
N ALA A 20 15.16 7.65 0.43
CA ALA A 20 14.16 8.33 1.26
C ALA A 20 14.02 9.84 0.93
N SER A 21 14.90 10.41 0.11
CA SER A 21 14.90 11.85 -0.22
C SER A 21 13.78 12.24 -1.19
N ALA A 22 13.45 13.54 -1.22
CA ALA A 22 12.51 14.09 -2.20
C ALA A 22 13.04 13.99 -3.64
N ASP A 23 14.37 14.07 -3.83
CA ASP A 23 15.00 13.97 -5.15
C ASP A 23 14.80 12.57 -5.76
N ALA A 24 15.02 11.52 -4.98
CA ALA A 24 14.74 10.16 -5.42
C ALA A 24 13.24 9.94 -5.64
N ALA A 25 12.39 10.42 -4.73
CA ALA A 25 10.94 10.31 -4.86
C ALA A 25 10.42 10.99 -6.13
N LYS A 26 10.99 12.15 -6.50
CA LYS A 26 10.63 12.91 -7.69
C LYS A 26 10.84 12.12 -8.98
N ILE A 27 11.96 11.41 -9.11
CA ILE A 27 12.25 10.56 -10.27
C ILE A 27 11.13 9.54 -10.51
N TRP A 28 10.66 8.88 -9.45
CA TRP A 28 9.58 7.90 -9.54
C TRP A 28 8.20 8.54 -9.76
N ALA A 29 7.94 9.68 -9.12
CA ALA A 29 6.70 10.43 -9.28
C ALA A 29 6.50 10.90 -10.74
N GLU A 30 7.56 11.41 -11.36
CA GLU A 30 7.56 11.85 -12.76
C GLU A 30 7.38 10.70 -13.75
N ALA A 31 7.97 9.52 -13.46
CA ALA A 31 7.78 8.32 -14.27
C ALA A 31 6.34 7.78 -14.20
N GLY A 32 5.64 8.02 -13.09
CA GLY A 32 4.29 7.55 -12.83
C GLY A 32 4.22 6.09 -12.37
N GLY A 33 3.01 5.63 -12.00
CA GLY A 33 2.80 4.30 -11.41
C GLY A 33 3.22 4.16 -9.94
N PHE A 34 3.76 5.23 -9.33
CA PHE A 34 4.23 5.25 -7.95
C PHE A 34 3.63 6.44 -7.19
N ILE A 35 3.35 6.27 -5.89
CA ILE A 35 2.93 7.33 -4.98
C ILE A 35 3.89 7.34 -3.78
N SER A 36 4.41 8.52 -3.44
CA SER A 36 5.42 8.68 -2.39
C SER A 36 4.79 9.22 -1.12
N PRO A 37 5.14 8.70 0.07
CA PRO A 37 4.78 9.32 1.35
C PRO A 37 5.70 10.49 1.73
N ASN A 38 6.65 10.88 0.87
CA ASN A 38 7.59 11.95 1.17
C ASN A 38 6.88 13.32 1.18
N LYS A 39 6.71 13.91 2.38
CA LYS A 39 6.06 15.21 2.61
C LYS A 39 6.75 16.41 1.93
N GLY A 40 8.02 16.26 1.54
CA GLY A 40 8.81 17.29 0.86
C GLY A 40 8.72 17.25 -0.67
N LEU A 41 8.03 16.26 -1.25
CA LEU A 41 7.84 16.16 -2.69
C LEU A 41 6.75 17.13 -3.17
N ASP A 42 7.06 17.98 -4.15
CA ASP A 42 6.05 18.81 -4.82
C ASP A 42 5.12 17.92 -5.66
N LEU A 43 3.82 17.98 -5.38
CA LEU A 43 2.80 17.22 -6.11
C LEU A 43 2.79 17.51 -7.61
N LYS A 44 3.31 18.66 -8.06
CA LYS A 44 3.48 18.96 -9.48
C LYS A 44 4.41 17.98 -10.21
N ALA A 45 5.20 17.19 -9.49
CA ALA A 45 6.01 16.12 -10.08
C ALA A 45 5.17 15.00 -10.70
N TYR A 46 3.94 14.77 -10.22
CA TYR A 46 3.07 13.73 -10.77
C TYR A 46 2.48 14.14 -12.13
N PRO A 47 2.42 13.23 -13.12
CA PRO A 47 2.05 13.59 -14.50
C PRO A 47 0.55 13.87 -14.69
N ASN A 48 -0.34 13.47 -13.78
CA ASN A 48 -1.78 13.66 -13.90
C ASN A 48 -2.48 13.93 -12.56
N ASP A 49 -3.72 14.43 -12.64
CA ASP A 49 -4.52 14.84 -11.47
C ASP A 49 -4.91 13.66 -10.56
N VAL A 50 -5.08 12.46 -11.13
CA VAL A 50 -5.41 11.26 -10.36
C VAL A 50 -4.27 10.94 -9.40
N GLN A 51 -3.03 10.93 -9.89
CA GLN A 51 -1.85 10.69 -9.06
C GLN A 51 -1.60 11.82 -8.05
N ARG A 52 -1.80 13.09 -8.45
CA ARG A 52 -1.73 14.22 -7.51
C ARG A 52 -2.72 14.08 -6.36
N THR A 53 -3.96 13.70 -6.67
CA THR A 53 -5.03 13.51 -5.68
C THR A 53 -4.70 12.36 -4.74
N MET A 54 -4.24 11.22 -5.27
CA MET A 54 -3.84 10.07 -4.44
C MET A 54 -2.64 10.40 -3.54
N ALA A 55 -1.64 11.10 -4.05
CA ALA A 55 -0.49 11.52 -3.26
C ALA A 55 -0.87 12.50 -2.15
N GLN A 56 -1.73 13.48 -2.43
CA GLN A 56 -2.25 14.38 -1.39
C GLN A 56 -3.03 13.60 -0.32
N ALA A 57 -3.91 12.69 -0.72
CA ALA A 57 -4.67 11.86 0.21
C ALA A 57 -3.77 11.01 1.11
N LEU A 58 -2.67 10.46 0.58
CA LEU A 58 -1.68 9.72 1.36
C LEU A 58 -1.01 10.61 2.42
N ILE A 59 -0.63 11.85 2.06
CA ILE A 59 -0.02 12.79 3.00
C ILE A 59 -1.02 13.25 4.05
N ASP A 60 -2.25 13.56 3.65
CA ASP A 60 -3.33 14.02 4.53
C ASP A 60 -3.77 12.96 5.53
N ALA A 61 -3.70 11.68 5.16
CA ALA A 61 -3.96 10.57 6.07
C ALA A 61 -3.00 10.54 7.27
N GLY A 62 -1.78 11.10 7.15
CA GLY A 62 -0.85 11.20 8.27
C GLY A 62 -0.58 9.84 8.95
N ASP A 63 -0.93 9.74 10.24
CA ASP A 63 -0.76 8.51 11.04
C ASP A 63 -1.93 7.52 10.88
N ASP A 64 -2.99 7.91 10.15
CA ASP A 64 -4.16 7.07 9.86
C ASP A 64 -3.98 6.20 8.61
N VAL A 65 -2.80 6.23 7.97
CA VAL A 65 -2.48 5.32 6.87
C VAL A 65 -2.59 3.87 7.35
N ARG A 66 -3.36 3.06 6.61
CA ARG A 66 -3.52 1.62 6.83
C ARG A 66 -3.02 0.86 5.62
N PHE A 67 -2.33 -0.24 5.87
CA PHE A 67 -2.08 -1.25 4.84
C PHE A 67 -3.37 -2.00 4.54
N ASP A 68 -3.43 -2.65 3.38
CA ASP A 68 -4.57 -3.49 3.04
C ASP A 68 -4.71 -4.62 4.08
N MET A 69 -5.94 -5.03 4.39
CA MET A 69 -6.18 -6.05 5.39
C MET A 69 -5.43 -7.36 5.07
N SER A 70 -5.36 -7.70 3.78
CA SER A 70 -4.68 -8.90 3.30
C SER A 70 -3.16 -8.82 3.50
N ASP A 71 -2.55 -7.62 3.50
CA ASP A 71 -1.12 -7.42 3.80
C ASP A 71 -0.78 -7.76 5.26
N GLN A 72 -1.75 -7.65 6.16
CA GLN A 72 -1.58 -7.87 7.60
C GLN A 72 -2.01 -9.28 8.04
N ALA A 73 -2.59 -10.08 7.14
CA ALA A 73 -3.15 -11.39 7.45
C ALA A 73 -2.25 -12.54 6.96
N PRO A 74 -2.35 -13.76 7.53
CA PRO A 74 -1.65 -14.93 7.01
C PRO A 74 -2.03 -15.24 5.56
N GLN A 75 -1.14 -15.93 4.82
CA GLN A 75 -1.42 -16.31 3.43
C GLN A 75 -2.68 -17.18 3.26
N SER A 76 -3.05 -17.97 4.28
CA SER A 76 -4.29 -18.75 4.29
C SER A 76 -5.53 -17.86 4.18
N PHE A 77 -5.47 -16.68 4.80
CA PHE A 77 -6.56 -15.71 4.80
C PHE A 77 -6.60 -14.89 3.50
N GLY A 78 -5.57 -14.09 3.19
CA GLY A 78 -5.67 -13.09 2.11
C GLY A 78 -4.97 -13.47 0.80
N GLY A 79 -3.97 -14.36 0.86
CA GLY A 79 -2.97 -14.51 -0.21
C GLY A 79 -3.25 -15.61 -1.24
N THR A 80 -4.26 -16.45 -1.04
CA THR A 80 -4.48 -17.65 -1.88
C THR A 80 -5.58 -17.40 -2.92
N PRO A 81 -5.26 -17.41 -4.24
CA PRO A 81 -6.27 -17.22 -5.27
C PRO A 81 -7.42 -18.24 -5.17
N GLY A 82 -8.64 -17.74 -5.11
CA GLY A 82 -9.84 -18.58 -5.05
C GLY A 82 -10.14 -19.21 -3.68
N ALA A 83 -9.39 -18.86 -2.63
CA ALA A 83 -9.64 -19.26 -1.25
C ALA A 83 -9.63 -18.03 -0.31
N GLY A 84 -9.90 -18.28 0.98
CA GLY A 84 -9.85 -17.27 2.04
C GLY A 84 -10.71 -16.04 1.79
N GLU A 85 -10.23 -14.89 2.25
CA GLU A 85 -10.84 -13.57 2.16
C GLU A 85 -11.39 -13.28 0.77
N TRP A 86 -10.56 -13.42 -0.27
CA TRP A 86 -10.95 -13.07 -1.64
C TRP A 86 -12.14 -13.90 -2.11
N LYS A 87 -12.16 -15.21 -1.84
CA LYS A 87 -13.29 -16.07 -2.21
C LYS A 87 -14.54 -15.77 -1.40
N ILE A 88 -14.39 -15.52 -0.10
CA ILE A 88 -15.49 -15.20 0.79
C ILE A 88 -16.16 -13.88 0.36
N LEU A 89 -15.37 -12.85 0.04
CA LEU A 89 -15.88 -11.57 -0.45
C LEU A 89 -16.54 -11.67 -1.84
N GLN A 90 -16.04 -12.52 -2.75
CA GLN A 90 -16.74 -12.82 -4.01
C GLN A 90 -18.10 -13.46 -3.79
N ASP A 91 -18.20 -14.43 -2.88
CA ASP A 91 -19.45 -15.10 -2.59
C ASP A 91 -20.44 -14.16 -1.91
N PHE A 92 -19.94 -13.26 -1.05
CA PHE A 92 -20.74 -12.18 -0.50
C PHE A 92 -21.28 -11.26 -1.60
N LEU A 93 -20.47 -10.87 -2.59
CA LEU A 93 -20.97 -10.05 -3.71
C LEU A 93 -22.06 -10.76 -4.53
N LYS A 94 -22.04 -12.09 -4.62
CA LYS A 94 -23.12 -12.88 -5.25
C LYS A 94 -24.40 -12.92 -4.42
N ASN A 95 -24.29 -12.85 -3.09
CA ASN A 95 -25.43 -12.80 -2.17
C ASN A 95 -25.18 -11.79 -1.02
N PRO A 96 -25.33 -10.48 -1.27
CA PRO A 96 -24.89 -9.44 -0.34
C PRO A 96 -25.80 -9.30 0.90
N LYS A 97 -26.84 -10.13 1.01
CA LYS A 97 -27.78 -10.12 2.14
C LYS A 97 -27.25 -10.89 3.35
N ASP A 98 -26.32 -11.82 3.16
CA ASP A 98 -25.78 -12.66 4.25
C ASP A 98 -24.52 -12.04 4.87
N ILE A 99 -24.68 -10.85 5.46
CA ILE A 99 -23.56 -10.12 6.09
C ILE A 99 -23.01 -10.93 7.26
N ALA A 100 -23.88 -11.44 8.14
CA ALA A 100 -23.46 -12.17 9.33
C ALA A 100 -22.79 -13.51 9.00
N GLY A 101 -23.26 -14.23 7.96
CA GLY A 101 -22.63 -15.46 7.50
C GLY A 101 -21.26 -15.20 6.88
N THR A 102 -21.11 -14.13 6.09
CA THR A 102 -19.81 -13.71 5.55
C THR A 102 -18.82 -13.36 6.65
N GLN A 103 -19.25 -12.57 7.65
CA GLN A 103 -18.40 -12.21 8.78
C GLN A 103 -17.88 -13.46 9.51
N LYS A 104 -18.77 -14.41 9.82
CA LYS A 104 -18.36 -15.67 10.48
C LYS A 104 -17.36 -16.49 9.67
N LYS A 105 -17.49 -16.48 8.32
CA LYS A 105 -16.53 -17.16 7.45
C LYS A 105 -15.17 -16.49 7.49
N LEU A 106 -15.12 -15.17 7.39
CA LEU A 106 -13.87 -14.40 7.51
C LEU A 106 -13.19 -14.65 8.86
N GLU A 107 -13.95 -14.63 9.96
CA GLU A 107 -13.42 -14.89 11.32
C GLU A 107 -12.93 -16.33 11.55
N SER A 108 -13.26 -17.26 10.65
CA SER A 108 -12.89 -18.68 10.76
C SER A 108 -11.67 -19.11 9.93
N GLU A 109 -11.18 -18.22 9.05
CA GLU A 109 -9.94 -18.41 8.27
C GLU A 109 -8.70 -18.10 9.12
#